data_AF-A0A212C9P3-F1
#
_entry.id   AF-A0A212C9P3-F1
#
_cell.length_a   1.000
_cell.length_b   1.000
_cell.length_c   1.000
_cell.angle_alpha   90.00
_cell.angle_beta   90.00
_cell.angle_gamma   90.00
#
_symmetry.space_group_name_H-M   'P 1'
#
loop_
_entity.id
_entity.type
_entity.pdbx_description
1 polymer ?
#
loop_
_entity_poly.entity_id
_entity_poly.type
_entity_poly.pdbx_seq_one_letter_code
_entity_poly.pdbx_strand_id
1 'polypeptide(L)'
;MDHHCPWVNNCVGENNQKYFVLFTMYIALISLHALIMVGFHFLHCFEEDWTKCSSFSPPTTVILLILLCFEGLLFLIFTSVMFGTQVHSICTDETGIEQLKKEERRWAKKTKWMNMKAVFGHPFSLGWASPFATPDQGKADPYQYVV
;
A
#
# COMPACT_ATOMS: atom_id res chain seq x y z
N MET A 1 -9.33 -0.04 -16.61
CA MET A 1 -7.96 -0.50 -16.24
C MET A 1 -7.18 0.72 -15.82
N ASP A 2 -6.51 0.69 -14.67
CA ASP A 2 -5.77 1.83 -14.15
C ASP A 2 -4.34 1.88 -14.73
N HIS A 3 -3.57 0.80 -14.54
CA HIS A 3 -2.24 0.64 -15.12
C HIS A 3 -1.82 -0.83 -15.19
N HIS A 4 -0.79 -1.16 -15.96
CA HIS A 4 -0.12 -2.45 -15.87
C HIS A 4 1.04 -2.33 -14.89
N CYS A 5 1.09 -3.18 -13.86
CA CYS A 5 2.13 -3.15 -12.85
C CYS A 5 3.06 -4.36 -13.05
N PRO A 6 4.29 -4.14 -13.56
CA PRO A 6 5.24 -5.23 -13.82
C PRO A 6 5.60 -6.02 -12.56
N TRP A 7 5.58 -5.36 -11.39
CA TRP A 7 5.96 -5.95 -10.09
C TRP A 7 5.02 -7.05 -9.62
N VAL A 8 3.74 -6.95 -9.99
CA VAL A 8 2.74 -8.00 -9.71
C VAL A 8 2.41 -8.82 -10.97
N ASN A 9 3.13 -8.57 -12.06
CA ASN A 9 2.92 -9.18 -13.37
C ASN A 9 1.44 -9.20 -13.79
N ASN A 10 0.71 -8.11 -13.52
CA ASN A 10 -0.73 -8.06 -13.74
C ASN A 10 -1.20 -6.62 -13.96
N CYS A 11 -2.36 -6.48 -14.58
CA CYS A 11 -3.07 -5.21 -14.66
C CYS A 11 -3.73 -4.88 -13.33
N VAL A 12 -3.65 -3.62 -12.92
CA VAL A 12 -4.36 -3.07 -11.76
C VAL A 12 -5.58 -2.29 -12.26
N GLY A 13 -6.72 -2.47 -11.62
CA GLY A 13 -7.97 -1.81 -11.95
C GLY A 13 -9.09 -2.18 -10.98
N GLU A 14 -10.32 -1.88 -11.35
CA GLU A 14 -11.52 -2.00 -10.49
C GLU A 14 -11.63 -3.36 -9.77
N ASN A 15 -11.40 -4.47 -10.48
CA ASN A 15 -11.56 -5.83 -9.94
C ASN A 15 -10.47 -6.26 -8.94
N ASN A 16 -9.34 -5.55 -8.86
CA ASN A 16 -8.25 -5.89 -7.93
C ASN A 16 -7.67 -4.68 -7.18
N GLN A 17 -8.37 -3.54 -7.24
CA GLN A 17 -7.92 -2.28 -6.64
C GLN A 17 -7.75 -2.42 -5.13
N LYS A 18 -8.69 -3.08 -4.44
CA LYS A 18 -8.60 -3.40 -3.01
C LYS A 18 -7.31 -4.15 -2.69
N TYR A 19 -7.03 -5.22 -3.42
CA TYR A 19 -5.87 -6.07 -3.15
C TYR A 19 -4.55 -5.33 -3.37
N PHE A 20 -4.48 -4.48 -4.41
CA PHE A 20 -3.28 -3.68 -4.67
C PHE A 20 -3.04 -2.59 -3.61
N VAL A 21 -4.10 -1.93 -3.11
CA VAL A 21 -3.99 -0.98 -2.00
C VAL A 21 -3.51 -1.68 -0.73
N LEU A 22 -4.07 -2.85 -0.41
CA LEU A 22 -3.64 -3.62 0.76
C LEU A 22 -2.19 -4.11 0.62
N PHE A 23 -1.81 -4.60 -0.57
CA PHE A 23 -0.44 -5.01 -0.86
C PHE A 23 0.56 -3.87 -0.60
N THR A 24 0.33 -2.69 -1.18
CA THR A 24 1.23 -1.54 -0.99
C THR A 24 1.28 -1.06 0.46
N MET A 25 0.15 -1.04 1.16
CA MET A 25 0.08 -0.73 2.59
C MET A 25 0.90 -1.71 3.43
N TYR A 26 0.76 -3.01 3.20
CA TYR A 26 1.46 -4.03 3.98
C TYR A 26 2.97 -4.04 3.73
N ILE A 27 3.41 -3.79 2.49
CA ILE A 27 4.84 -3.63 2.19
C ILE A 27 5.41 -2.38 2.88
N ALA A 28 4.67 -1.27 2.92
CA ALA A 28 5.09 -0.09 3.67
C ALA A 28 5.22 -0.40 5.18
N LEU A 29 4.23 -1.08 5.76
CA LEU A 29 4.22 -1.43 7.18
C LEU A 29 5.37 -2.40 7.56
N ILE A 30 5.63 -3.44 6.77
CA ILE A 30 6.73 -4.37 7.05
C ILE A 30 8.10 -3.71 6.85
N SER A 31 8.23 -2.79 5.88
CA SER A 31 9.46 -2.01 5.68
C SER A 31 9.71 -1.07 6.86
N LEU A 32 8.68 -0.38 7.36
CA LEU A 32 8.77 0.44 8.57
C LEU A 32 9.13 -0.41 9.79
N HIS A 33 8.50 -1.57 9.96
CA HIS A 33 8.82 -2.50 11.04
C HIS A 33 10.29 -2.95 10.98
N ALA A 34 10.80 -3.31 9.81
CA ALA A 34 12.20 -3.67 9.64
C ALA A 34 13.16 -2.53 10.06
N LEU A 35 12.88 -1.29 9.66
CA LEU A 35 13.68 -0.12 10.05
C LEU A 35 13.64 0.13 11.57
N ILE A 36 12.48 -0.02 12.19
CA ILE A 36 12.34 0.08 13.65
C ILE A 36 13.18 -0.99 14.34
N MET A 37 13.14 -2.23 13.86
CA MET A 37 13.93 -3.34 14.41
C MET A 37 15.44 -3.12 14.23
N VAL A 38 15.88 -2.55 13.11
CA VAL A 38 17.29 -2.14 12.94
C VAL A 38 17.68 -1.06 13.94
N GLY A 39 16.82 -0.06 14.15
CA GLY A 39 17.03 0.97 15.18
C GLY A 39 17.18 0.37 16.57
N PHE A 40 16.28 -0.54 16.96
CA PHE A 40 16.37 -1.23 18.25
C PHE A 40 17.65 -2.08 18.37
N HIS A 41 18.01 -2.82 17.33
CA HIS A 41 19.24 -3.60 17.32
C HIS A 41 20.46 -2.69 17.50
N PHE A 42 20.51 -1.56 16.81
CA PHE A 42 21.61 -0.60 16.96
C PHE A 42 21.68 -0.03 18.39
N LEU A 43 20.55 0.41 18.95
CA LEU A 43 20.51 0.99 20.30
C LEU A 43 20.89 -0.03 21.38
N HIS A 44 20.41 -1.27 21.28
CA HIS A 44 20.68 -2.30 22.28
C HIS A 44 22.11 -2.83 22.22
N CYS A 45 22.68 -2.95 21.01
CA CYS A 45 24.00 -3.54 20.79
C CYS A 45 25.12 -2.50 20.69
N PHE A 46 24.83 -1.21 20.89
CA PHE A 46 25.86 -0.18 20.94
C PHE A 46 26.67 -0.23 22.24
N GLU A 47 26.04 -0.59 23.36
CA GLU A 47 26.68 -0.61 24.69
C GLU A 47 27.13 -2.01 25.14
N GLU A 48 26.51 -3.08 24.63
CA GLU A 48 26.86 -4.46 24.98
C GLU A 48 27.94 -5.06 24.06
N ASP A 49 28.62 -6.11 24.52
CA ASP A 49 29.54 -6.91 23.69
C ASP A 49 28.79 -7.43 22.45
N TRP A 50 29.15 -6.90 21.28
CA TRP A 50 28.57 -7.22 19.97
C TRP A 50 28.48 -8.72 19.66
N THR A 51 29.35 -9.52 20.27
CA THR A 51 29.38 -10.99 20.16
C THR A 51 28.18 -11.69 20.78
N LYS A 52 27.43 -11.02 21.67
CA LYS A 52 26.18 -11.53 22.26
C LYS A 52 24.95 -11.18 21.41
N CYS A 53 25.07 -10.18 20.55
CA CYS A 53 23.95 -9.64 19.77
C CYS A 53 23.71 -10.33 18.42
N SER A 54 24.75 -10.91 17.82
CA SER A 54 24.65 -11.53 16.49
C SER A 54 25.41 -12.83 16.43
N SER A 55 24.84 -13.82 15.73
CA SER A 55 25.53 -15.06 15.40
C SER A 55 26.57 -14.87 14.28
N PHE A 56 26.54 -13.72 13.58
CA PHE A 56 27.50 -13.38 12.55
C PHE A 56 28.66 -12.54 13.11
N SER A 57 29.76 -12.51 12.36
CA SER A 57 30.88 -11.63 12.69
C SER A 57 30.44 -10.15 12.68
N PRO A 58 31.11 -9.28 13.47
CA PRO A 58 30.80 -7.87 13.50
C PRO A 58 30.67 -7.19 12.12
N PRO A 59 31.67 -7.30 11.21
CA PRO A 59 31.56 -6.67 9.90
C PRO A 59 30.41 -7.22 9.05
N THR A 60 30.12 -8.52 9.14
CA THR A 60 29.01 -9.13 8.39
C THR A 60 27.66 -8.55 8.82
N THR A 61 27.41 -8.45 10.13
CA THR A 61 26.13 -7.92 10.61
C THR A 61 25.98 -6.46 10.25
N VAL A 62 27.05 -5.64 10.34
CA VAL A 62 26.99 -4.23 9.91
C VAL A 62 26.58 -4.13 8.44
N ILE A 63 27.18 -4.94 7.57
CA ILE A 63 26.83 -4.95 6.13
C ILE A 63 25.35 -5.33 5.95
N LEU A 64 24.87 -6.37 6.63
CA LEU A 64 23.46 -6.80 6.56
C LEU A 64 22.49 -5.72 7.05
N LEU A 65 22.83 -5.02 8.15
CA LEU A 65 22.01 -3.91 8.66
C LEU A 65 21.98 -2.73 7.69
N ILE A 66 23.10 -2.40 7.05
CA ILE A 66 23.16 -1.33 6.02
C ILE A 66 22.28 -1.70 4.83
N LEU A 67 22.38 -2.94 4.32
CA LEU A 67 21.56 -3.41 3.20
C LEU A 67 20.07 -3.39 3.56
N LEU A 68 19.71 -3.89 4.75
CA LEU A 68 18.33 -3.89 5.24
C LEU A 68 17.78 -2.46 5.44
N CYS A 69 18.60 -1.54 5.94
CA CYS A 69 18.22 -0.13 6.04
C CYS A 69 17.96 0.49 4.66
N PHE A 70 18.85 0.24 3.70
CA PHE A 70 18.70 0.76 2.35
C PHE A 70 17.45 0.20 1.67
N GLU A 71 17.26 -1.12 1.73
CA GLU A 71 16.08 -1.81 1.20
C GLU A 71 14.79 -1.31 1.87
N GLY A 72 14.78 -1.27 3.20
CA GLY A 72 13.63 -0.83 3.98
C GLY A 72 13.22 0.61 3.66
N LEU A 73 14.18 1.54 3.55
CA LEU A 73 13.89 2.93 3.18
C LEU A 73 13.36 3.04 1.75
N LEU A 74 13.99 2.33 0.80
CA LEU A 74 13.59 2.34 -0.60
C LEU A 74 12.15 1.84 -0.77
N PHE A 75 11.84 0.67 -0.21
CA PHE A 75 10.49 0.10 -0.31
C PHE A 75 9.47 0.90 0.50
N LEU A 76 9.81 1.41 1.68
CA LEU A 76 8.91 2.25 2.47
C LEU A 76 8.48 3.48 1.68
N ILE A 77 9.42 4.24 1.11
CA ILE A 77 9.12 5.46 0.35
C ILE A 77 8.31 5.11 -0.89
N PHE A 78 8.79 4.15 -1.70
CA PHE A 78 8.14 3.76 -2.94
C PHE A 78 6.70 3.30 -2.72
N THR A 79 6.48 2.39 -1.77
CA THR A 79 5.15 1.84 -1.53
C THR A 79 4.23 2.79 -0.79
N SER A 80 4.74 3.69 0.05
CA SER A 80 3.93 4.76 0.66
C SER A 80 3.38 5.74 -0.37
N VAL A 81 4.21 6.13 -1.35
CA VAL A 81 3.77 6.98 -2.46
C VAL A 81 2.71 6.26 -3.28
N MET A 82 2.95 5.00 -3.67
CA MET A 82 1.96 4.23 -4.44
C MET A 82 0.66 4.02 -3.67
N PHE A 83 0.71 3.72 -2.38
CA PHE A 83 -0.47 3.62 -1.53
C PHE A 83 -1.27 4.93 -1.52
N GLY A 84 -0.57 6.05 -1.31
CA GLY A 84 -1.17 7.39 -1.33
C GLY A 84 -1.84 7.72 -2.66
N THR A 85 -1.20 7.42 -3.79
CA THR A 85 -1.78 7.66 -5.12
C THR A 85 -3.02 6.79 -5.34
N GLN A 86 -3.00 5.51 -4.97
CA GLN A 86 -4.17 4.65 -5.12
C GLN A 86 -5.35 5.11 -4.25
N VAL A 87 -5.10 5.47 -2.99
CA VAL A 87 -6.16 5.99 -2.10
C VAL A 87 -6.70 7.31 -2.64
N HIS A 88 -5.85 8.17 -3.18
CA HIS A 88 -6.26 9.42 -3.82
C HIS A 88 -7.17 9.14 -5.02
N SER A 89 -6.75 8.26 -5.94
CA SER A 89 -7.54 7.83 -7.12
C SER A 89 -8.92 7.28 -6.74
N ILE A 90 -9.00 6.47 -5.67
CA ILE A 90 -10.29 6.01 -5.14
C ILE A 90 -11.13 7.19 -4.64
N CYS A 91 -10.54 8.08 -3.86
CA CYS A 91 -11.26 9.23 -3.31
C CYS A 91 -11.75 10.21 -4.39
N THR A 92 -11.04 10.34 -5.52
CA THR A 92 -11.42 11.21 -6.64
C THR A 92 -12.29 10.52 -7.68
N ASP A 93 -12.42 9.19 -7.62
CA ASP A 93 -13.07 8.37 -8.65
C ASP A 93 -12.43 8.56 -10.03
N GLU A 94 -11.10 8.63 -10.07
CA GLU A 94 -10.31 8.87 -11.29
C GLU A 94 -9.18 7.84 -11.37
N THR A 95 -9.10 7.14 -12.50
CA THR A 95 -7.95 6.30 -12.86
C THR A 95 -6.74 7.16 -13.23
N GLY A 96 -5.54 6.61 -13.13
CA GLY A 96 -4.31 7.28 -13.55
C GLY A 96 -4.34 7.70 -15.03
N ILE A 97 -5.00 6.93 -15.90
CA ILE A 97 -5.16 7.28 -17.32
C ILE A 97 -6.06 8.50 -17.48
N GLU A 98 -7.21 8.55 -16.79
CA GLU A 98 -8.14 9.69 -16.84
C GLU A 98 -7.47 10.96 -16.32
N GLN A 99 -6.68 10.83 -15.23
CA GLN A 99 -5.90 11.93 -14.67
C GLN A 99 -4.87 12.48 -15.67
N LEU A 100 -4.16 11.61 -16.39
CA LEU A 100 -3.17 12.02 -17.40
C LEU A 100 -3.82 12.62 -18.65
N LYS A 101 -4.98 12.09 -19.07
CA LYS A 101 -5.73 12.57 -20.24
C LYS A 101 -6.54 13.84 -19.98
N LYS A 102 -6.72 14.23 -18.72
CA LYS A 102 -7.60 15.35 -18.31
C LYS A 102 -9.01 15.21 -18.90
N GLU A 103 -9.53 13.99 -18.91
CA GLU A 103 -10.84 13.69 -19.48
C GLU A 103 -11.93 14.32 -18.59
N GLU A 104 -12.93 14.99 -19.20
CA GLU A 104 -14.03 15.56 -18.43
C GLU A 104 -14.90 14.45 -17.83
N ARG A 105 -15.24 14.59 -16.55
CA ARG A 105 -16.06 13.61 -15.84
C ARG A 105 -17.46 13.52 -16.44
N ARG A 106 -17.82 12.34 -16.92
CA ARG A 106 -19.18 12.01 -17.39
C ARG A 106 -20.14 11.58 -16.27
N TRP A 107 -19.68 11.60 -15.01
CA TRP A 107 -20.35 10.97 -13.88
C TRP A 107 -20.58 11.97 -12.74
N ALA A 108 -21.64 11.76 -11.95
CA ALA A 108 -21.93 12.57 -10.77
C ALA A 108 -20.84 12.39 -9.71
N LYS A 109 -20.41 13.49 -9.07
CA LYS A 109 -19.48 13.42 -7.93
C LYS A 109 -20.12 12.69 -6.76
N LYS A 110 -19.60 11.50 -6.44
CA LYS A 110 -19.86 10.80 -5.18
C LYS A 110 -19.00 11.38 -4.06
N THR A 111 -19.39 11.13 -2.81
CA THR A 111 -18.56 11.50 -1.66
C THR A 111 -17.35 10.56 -1.57
N LYS A 112 -16.21 11.05 -1.07
CA LYS A 112 -15.00 10.22 -0.87
C LYS A 112 -15.29 8.91 -0.10
N TRP A 113 -16.17 9.00 0.89
CA TRP A 113 -16.59 7.86 1.70
C TRP A 113 -17.37 6.81 0.89
N MET A 114 -18.22 7.22 -0.04
CA MET A 114 -18.93 6.31 -0.93
C MET A 114 -17.96 5.57 -1.85
N ASN A 115 -16.94 6.24 -2.38
CA ASN A 115 -15.94 5.59 -3.23
C ASN A 115 -15.10 4.58 -2.46
N MET A 116 -14.70 4.92 -1.24
CA MET A 116 -14.02 3.95 -0.36
C MET A 116 -14.90 2.72 -0.08
N LYS A 117 -16.20 2.91 0.18
CA LYS A 117 -17.14 1.79 0.31
C LYS A 117 -17.29 0.97 -0.97
N ALA A 118 -17.24 1.59 -2.14
CA ALA A 118 -17.32 0.87 -3.40
C ALA A 118 -16.16 -0.12 -3.56
N VAL A 119 -14.96 0.28 -3.14
CA VAL A 119 -13.75 -0.57 -3.24
C VAL A 119 -13.63 -1.57 -2.08
N PHE A 120 -13.88 -1.14 -0.84
CA PHE A 120 -13.62 -1.97 0.35
C PHE A 120 -14.86 -2.69 0.90
N GLY A 121 -16.06 -2.31 0.45
CA GLY A 121 -17.34 -2.88 0.84
C GLY A 121 -18.02 -2.13 2.00
N HIS A 122 -19.25 -2.51 2.31
CA HIS A 122 -20.04 -1.95 3.42
C HIS A 122 -20.69 -3.08 4.25
N PRO A 123 -20.84 -2.93 5.59
CA PRO A 123 -20.36 -1.84 6.44
C PRO A 123 -18.84 -1.82 6.60
N PHE A 124 -18.32 -0.70 7.14
CA PHE A 124 -16.93 -0.66 7.59
C PHE A 124 -16.69 -1.79 8.61
N SER A 125 -15.65 -2.57 8.37
CA SER A 125 -15.30 -3.72 9.20
C SER A 125 -13.80 -4.00 9.14
N LEU A 126 -13.30 -4.84 10.05
CA LEU A 126 -11.91 -5.33 9.99
C LEU A 126 -11.61 -6.07 8.67
N GLY A 127 -12.64 -6.52 7.94
CA GLY A 127 -12.51 -7.09 6.60
C GLY A 127 -11.97 -6.11 5.56
N TRP A 128 -11.97 -4.80 5.83
CA TRP A 128 -11.33 -3.81 4.96
C TRP A 128 -9.83 -4.01 4.86
N ALA A 129 -9.18 -4.39 5.97
CA ALA A 129 -7.75 -4.70 6.01
C ALA A 129 -7.47 -6.12 5.48
N SER A 130 -8.45 -7.04 5.50
CA SER A 130 -8.22 -8.41 5.06
C SER A 130 -8.25 -8.55 3.53
N PRO A 131 -7.20 -9.13 2.91
CA PRO A 131 -7.21 -9.49 1.49
C PRO A 131 -8.08 -10.72 1.22
N PHE A 132 -8.54 -11.44 2.24
CA PHE A 132 -9.40 -12.62 2.10
C PHE A 132 -10.89 -12.30 2.26
N ALA A 133 -11.21 -11.10 2.76
CA ALA A 133 -12.58 -10.66 2.87
C ALA A 133 -13.05 -10.10 1.53
N THR A 134 -14.10 -10.69 0.97
CA THR A 134 -14.79 -10.14 -0.20
C THR A 134 -15.56 -8.87 0.19
N PRO A 135 -15.39 -7.75 -0.54
CA PRO A 135 -16.22 -6.56 -0.33
C PRO A 135 -17.70 -6.89 -0.52
N ASP A 136 -18.52 -6.66 0.50
CA ASP A 136 -19.98 -6.67 0.31
C ASP A 136 -20.38 -5.33 -0.32
N GLN A 137 -20.79 -5.38 -1.59
CA GLN A 137 -21.19 -4.19 -2.33
C GLN A 137 -22.68 -3.86 -2.19
N GLY A 138 -23.47 -4.70 -1.50
CA GLY A 138 -24.93 -4.56 -1.43
C GLY A 138 -25.57 -4.43 -2.83
N LYS A 139 -26.82 -3.95 -2.89
CA LYS A 139 -27.49 -3.57 -4.15
C LYS A 139 -27.14 -2.13 -4.56
N ALA A 140 -25.88 -1.72 -4.46
CA ALA A 140 -25.49 -0.38 -4.87
C ALA A 140 -25.42 -0.33 -6.41
N ASP A 141 -26.31 0.43 -7.04
CA ASP A 141 -26.23 0.71 -8.48
C ASP A 141 -24.94 1.51 -8.75
N PRO A 142 -23.93 0.94 -9.44
CA PRO A 142 -22.62 1.59 -9.53
C PRO A 142 -22.65 2.85 -10.39
N TYR A 143 -23.62 2.98 -11.29
CA TYR A 143 -23.66 4.01 -12.33
C TYR A 143 -24.95 4.82 -12.30
N GLN A 144 -24.93 5.96 -11.61
CA GLN A 144 -25.84 7.07 -11.94
C GLN A 144 -25.16 7.93 -13.01
N TYR A 145 -25.39 7.57 -14.28
CA TYR A 145 -25.02 8.43 -15.40
C TYR A 145 -25.80 9.74 -15.29
N VAL A 146 -25.10 10.86 -15.35
CA VAL A 146 -25.76 12.16 -15.56
C VAL A 146 -25.99 12.25 -17.05
N VAL A 147 -27.25 12.14 -17.48
CA VAL A 147 -27.65 12.37 -18.87
C VAL A 147 -27.44 13.83 -19.23
#